data_AF-A0A7J0EIR0-F1
#
_entry.id   AF-A0A7J0EIR0-F1
#
_cell.length_a   1.000
_cell.length_b   1.000
_cell.length_c   1.000
_cell.angle_alpha   90.00
_cell.angle_beta   90.00
_cell.angle_gamma   90.00
#
_symmetry.space_group_name_H-M   'P 1'
#
loop_
_entity.id
_entity.type
_entity.pdbx_description
1 polymer ?
#
loop_
_entity_poly.entity_id
_entity_poly.type
_entity_poly.pdbx_seq_one_letter_code
_entity_poly.pdbx_strand_id
1 'polypeptide(L)'
;MELDIESYLMNSARLMVSDSIEHSVEDDRRQRELLCKRKEMLAEELVNLLALVKEKEVGIAEIDLNIETVEKRIADVVSSFQEVQSSVKSKYDNLQSDLSQMELDNEALTRKKKEIDDFLSQEKDRARKLQELAQISANEASMYQEVVELRKSLVLFILKSREDKVRLAKTEKKLSEDVHMLRQEISATRASLQVSRVYSAEIGPKALPWGGSSSKNKGKQKRVPDLEAEKKVAAAARNFKEAARIAVESKTLAVEKESLQIKLAGAVLEFGKLEEEICNTVNKLQETEGHISTKEKEVAMARFQRLLLIAGAAKAERSDSLNLGDLEEADMLLAEAEAAESEARKIQPVYNFKEEEFVNLPKQYVSMELVSNLGGKQLAELAASAYTYIQ
;
A
#
# COMPACT_ATOMS: atom_id res chain seq x y z
N MET A 1 -21.11 -27.36 206.14
CA MET A 1 -21.97 -26.61 205.21
C MET A 1 -21.18 -25.92 204.08
N GLU A 2 -19.93 -26.33 203.80
CA GLU A 2 -19.13 -25.83 202.64
C GLU A 2 -19.04 -26.87 201.49
N LEU A 3 -19.02 -28.17 201.80
CA LEU A 3 -18.84 -29.24 200.80
C LEU A 3 -20.02 -29.41 199.81
N ASP A 4 -21.24 -29.04 200.17
CA ASP A 4 -22.41 -29.21 199.30
C ASP A 4 -22.52 -28.14 198.20
N ILE A 5 -21.89 -26.98 198.37
CA ILE A 5 -21.91 -25.88 197.39
C ILE A 5 -20.82 -26.12 196.31
N GLU A 6 -19.68 -26.69 196.70
CA GLU A 6 -18.56 -27.01 195.80
C GLU A 6 -18.92 -28.15 194.82
N SER A 7 -19.63 -29.17 195.30
CA SER A 7 -20.14 -30.28 194.46
C SER A 7 -21.13 -29.80 193.39
N TYR A 8 -22.01 -28.85 193.72
CA TYR A 8 -22.99 -28.32 192.78
C TYR A 8 -22.32 -27.46 191.67
N LEU A 9 -21.34 -26.63 192.04
CA LEU A 9 -20.60 -25.80 191.09
C LEU A 9 -19.72 -26.64 190.15
N MET A 10 -19.04 -27.68 190.65
CA MET A 10 -18.22 -28.57 189.82
C MET A 10 -19.04 -29.36 188.79
N ASN A 11 -20.21 -29.88 189.19
CA ASN A 11 -21.07 -30.64 188.27
C ASN A 11 -21.69 -29.75 187.20
N SER A 12 -22.04 -28.51 187.55
CA SER A 12 -22.57 -27.54 186.57
C SER A 12 -21.50 -27.12 185.55
N ALA A 13 -20.25 -26.86 185.98
CA ALA A 13 -19.15 -26.55 185.09
C ALA A 13 -18.78 -27.72 184.15
N ARG A 14 -18.84 -28.96 184.64
CA ARG A 14 -18.52 -30.17 183.85
C ARG A 14 -19.56 -30.42 182.75
N LEU A 15 -20.85 -30.23 183.04
CA LEU A 15 -21.91 -30.29 182.03
C LEU A 15 -21.75 -29.21 180.97
N MET A 16 -21.43 -27.98 181.37
CA MET A 16 -21.27 -26.88 180.43
C MET A 16 -20.09 -27.08 179.46
N VAL A 17 -18.99 -27.67 179.93
CA VAL A 17 -17.82 -28.01 179.10
C VAL A 17 -18.14 -29.18 178.16
N SER A 18 -18.80 -30.23 178.65
CA SER A 18 -19.21 -31.35 177.80
C SER A 18 -20.18 -30.90 176.70
N ASP A 19 -21.19 -30.09 177.03
CA ASP A 19 -22.15 -29.56 176.06
C ASP A 19 -21.44 -28.67 175.01
N SER A 20 -20.43 -27.88 175.42
CA SER A 20 -19.64 -27.05 174.49
C SER A 20 -18.74 -27.86 173.56
N ILE A 21 -18.13 -28.94 174.06
CA ILE A 21 -17.29 -29.83 173.24
C ILE A 21 -18.17 -30.59 172.25
N GLU A 22 -19.32 -31.09 172.69
CA GLU A 22 -20.23 -31.86 171.85
C GLU A 22 -20.85 -30.99 170.74
N HIS A 23 -21.19 -29.73 171.03
CA HIS A 23 -21.57 -28.76 169.99
C HIS A 23 -20.45 -28.48 168.99
N SER A 24 -19.21 -28.30 169.44
CA SER A 24 -18.06 -28.02 168.54
C SER A 24 -17.74 -29.21 167.63
N VAL A 25 -17.81 -30.44 168.14
CA VAL A 25 -17.55 -31.66 167.36
C VAL A 25 -18.66 -31.88 166.33
N GLU A 26 -19.91 -31.63 166.70
CA GLU A 26 -21.04 -31.72 165.78
C GLU A 26 -20.99 -30.65 164.67
N ASP A 27 -20.59 -29.42 164.99
CA ASP A 27 -20.38 -28.34 164.01
C ASP A 27 -19.23 -28.67 163.03
N ASP A 28 -18.07 -29.12 163.52
CA ASP A 28 -16.93 -29.52 162.67
C ASP A 28 -17.28 -30.71 161.78
N ARG A 29 -18.06 -31.67 162.29
CA ARG A 29 -18.53 -32.83 161.51
C ARG A 29 -19.45 -32.39 160.39
N ARG A 30 -20.40 -31.47 160.65
CA ARG A 30 -21.27 -30.90 159.61
C ARG A 30 -20.48 -30.12 158.57
N GLN A 31 -19.49 -29.34 158.99
CA GLN A 31 -18.63 -28.60 158.08
C GLN A 31 -17.80 -29.54 157.19
N ARG A 32 -17.29 -30.65 157.75
CA ARG A 32 -16.56 -31.68 156.98
C ARG A 32 -17.45 -32.35 155.93
N GLU A 33 -18.67 -32.72 156.28
CA GLU A 33 -19.62 -33.31 155.32
C GLU A 33 -20.00 -32.32 154.20
N LEU A 34 -20.19 -31.04 154.53
CA LEU A 34 -20.42 -29.96 153.55
C LEU A 34 -19.23 -29.80 152.59
N LEU A 35 -18.00 -29.80 153.11
CA LEU A 35 -16.79 -29.69 152.30
C LEU A 35 -16.54 -30.93 151.42
N CYS A 36 -16.84 -32.13 151.92
CA CYS A 36 -16.80 -33.35 151.11
C CYS A 36 -17.79 -33.29 149.95
N LYS A 37 -19.05 -32.91 150.19
CA LYS A 37 -20.05 -32.70 149.13
C LYS A 37 -19.61 -31.64 148.13
N ARG A 38 -19.03 -30.52 148.60
CA ARG A 38 -18.49 -29.46 147.74
C ARG A 38 -17.34 -29.96 146.87
N LYS A 39 -16.44 -30.77 147.42
CA LYS A 39 -15.31 -31.39 146.71
C LYS A 39 -15.79 -32.37 145.64
N GLU A 40 -16.79 -33.20 145.94
CA GLU A 40 -17.40 -34.13 144.98
C GLU A 40 -18.05 -33.37 143.81
N MET A 41 -18.84 -32.32 144.09
CA MET A 41 -19.42 -31.46 143.04
C MET A 41 -18.35 -30.81 142.16
N LEU A 42 -17.28 -30.25 142.76
CA LEU A 42 -16.19 -29.64 141.99
C LEU A 42 -15.42 -30.66 141.15
N ALA A 43 -15.24 -31.89 141.64
CA ALA A 43 -14.60 -32.96 140.88
C ALA A 43 -15.46 -33.39 139.68
N GLU A 44 -16.79 -33.47 139.85
CA GLU A 44 -17.73 -33.75 138.77
C GLU A 44 -17.76 -32.62 137.73
N GLU A 45 -17.80 -31.35 138.17
CA GLU A 45 -17.67 -30.18 137.30
C GLU A 45 -16.35 -30.19 136.51
N LEU A 46 -15.23 -30.57 137.14
CA LEU A 46 -13.93 -30.66 136.48
C LEU A 46 -13.91 -31.76 135.41
N VAL A 47 -14.52 -32.92 135.68
CA VAL A 47 -14.65 -34.02 134.71
C VAL A 47 -15.51 -33.59 133.53
N ASN A 48 -16.63 -32.90 133.78
CA ASN A 48 -17.50 -32.36 132.74
C ASN A 48 -16.80 -31.30 131.89
N LEU A 49 -16.01 -30.42 132.51
CA LEU A 49 -15.21 -29.41 131.81
C LEU A 49 -14.12 -30.05 130.94
N LEU A 50 -13.44 -31.08 131.45
CA LEU A 50 -12.45 -31.85 130.69
C LEU A 50 -13.07 -32.55 129.47
N ALA A 51 -14.28 -33.10 129.61
CA ALA A 51 -15.01 -33.69 128.49
C ALA A 51 -15.35 -32.63 127.43
N LEU A 52 -15.84 -31.47 127.84
CA LEU A 52 -16.14 -30.35 126.94
C LEU A 52 -14.89 -29.82 126.22
N VAL A 53 -13.76 -29.71 126.92
CA VAL A 53 -12.48 -29.30 126.30
C VAL A 53 -12.06 -30.29 125.22
N LYS A 54 -12.10 -31.59 125.52
CA LYS A 54 -11.77 -32.64 124.53
C LYS A 54 -12.71 -32.61 123.32
N GLU A 55 -14.00 -32.39 123.53
CA GLU A 55 -14.96 -32.22 122.43
C GLU A 55 -14.61 -31.00 121.56
N LYS A 56 -14.24 -29.88 122.18
CA LYS A 56 -13.80 -28.67 121.46
C LYS A 56 -12.47 -28.86 120.74
N GLU A 57 -11.52 -29.61 121.31
CA GLU A 57 -10.26 -29.95 120.65
C GLU A 57 -10.50 -30.77 119.36
N VAL A 58 -11.41 -31.75 119.42
CA VAL A 58 -11.83 -32.51 118.23
C VAL A 58 -12.50 -31.58 117.20
N GLY A 59 -13.39 -30.70 117.65
CA GLY A 59 -14.03 -29.71 116.77
C GLY A 59 -13.04 -28.72 116.13
N ILE A 60 -12.02 -28.28 116.86
CA ILE A 60 -10.94 -27.43 116.33
C ILE A 60 -10.15 -28.18 115.27
N ALA A 61 -9.75 -29.43 115.54
CA ALA A 61 -9.03 -30.24 114.56
C ALA A 61 -9.83 -30.50 113.27
N GLU A 62 -11.14 -30.70 113.39
CA GLU A 62 -12.03 -30.82 112.23
C GLU A 62 -12.13 -29.49 111.44
N ILE A 63 -12.21 -28.35 112.14
CA ILE A 63 -12.18 -27.03 111.51
C ILE A 63 -10.85 -26.79 110.79
N ASP A 64 -9.72 -27.11 111.41
CA ASP A 64 -8.39 -26.96 110.82
C ASP A 64 -8.26 -27.80 109.53
N LEU A 65 -8.76 -29.04 109.54
CA LEU A 65 -8.80 -29.90 108.35
C LEU A 65 -9.67 -29.29 107.23
N ASN A 66 -10.82 -28.72 107.59
CA ASN A 66 -11.70 -28.05 106.63
C ASN A 66 -11.05 -26.79 106.05
N ILE A 67 -10.33 -26.01 106.87
CA ILE A 67 -9.55 -24.83 106.42
C ILE A 67 -8.48 -25.27 105.43
N GLU A 68 -7.68 -26.30 105.75
CA GLU A 68 -6.63 -26.80 104.84
C GLU A 68 -7.23 -27.27 103.50
N THR A 69 -8.38 -27.93 103.53
CA THR A 69 -9.09 -28.38 102.33
C THR A 69 -9.55 -27.19 101.46
N VAL A 70 -10.06 -26.14 102.10
CA VAL A 70 -10.47 -24.91 101.41
C VAL A 70 -9.26 -24.17 100.86
N GLU A 71 -8.16 -24.07 101.60
CA GLU A 71 -6.91 -23.43 101.15
C GLU A 71 -6.32 -24.15 99.94
N LYS A 72 -6.30 -25.49 99.92
CA LYS A 72 -5.89 -26.27 98.74
C LYS A 72 -6.77 -25.96 97.53
N ARG A 73 -8.10 -25.94 97.70
CA ARG A 73 -9.03 -25.56 96.63
C ARG A 73 -8.79 -24.15 96.11
N ILE A 74 -8.52 -23.20 97.00
CA ILE A 74 -8.19 -21.82 96.62
C ILE A 74 -6.89 -21.79 95.82
N ALA A 75 -5.85 -22.49 96.27
CA ALA A 75 -4.56 -22.58 95.58
C ALA A 75 -4.69 -23.19 94.18
N ASP A 76 -5.45 -24.28 94.04
CA ASP A 76 -5.72 -24.93 92.74
C ASP A 76 -6.43 -23.97 91.78
N VAL A 77 -7.45 -23.25 92.27
CA VAL A 77 -8.17 -22.25 91.47
C VAL A 77 -7.24 -21.10 91.07
N VAL A 78 -6.43 -20.57 91.99
CA VAL A 78 -5.45 -19.50 91.69
C VAL A 78 -4.44 -19.96 90.64
N SER A 79 -3.93 -21.19 90.74
CA SER A 79 -3.00 -21.77 89.77
C SER A 79 -3.64 -21.87 88.39
N SER A 80 -4.86 -22.43 88.30
CA SER A 80 -5.58 -22.52 87.02
C SER A 80 -5.85 -21.15 86.41
N PHE A 81 -6.16 -20.14 87.23
CA PHE A 81 -6.41 -18.78 86.76
C PHE A 81 -5.12 -18.11 86.25
N GLN A 82 -3.98 -18.34 86.91
CA GLN A 82 -2.67 -17.86 86.45
C GLN A 82 -2.25 -18.49 85.12
N GLU A 83 -2.52 -19.77 84.92
CA GLU A 83 -2.27 -20.46 83.65
C GLU A 83 -3.13 -19.85 82.52
N VAL A 84 -4.43 -19.69 82.77
CA VAL A 84 -5.34 -19.05 81.81
C VAL A 84 -4.92 -17.61 81.52
N GLN A 85 -4.56 -16.84 82.55
CA GLN A 85 -4.09 -15.46 82.40
C GLN A 85 -2.83 -15.39 81.52
N SER A 86 -1.87 -16.29 81.74
CA SER A 86 -0.62 -16.36 80.97
C SER A 86 -0.91 -16.76 79.51
N SER A 87 -1.79 -17.74 79.30
CA SER A 87 -2.25 -18.16 77.97
C SER A 87 -2.94 -17.02 77.23
N VAL A 88 -3.88 -16.32 77.87
CA VAL A 88 -4.59 -15.16 77.31
C VAL A 88 -3.62 -14.04 76.96
N LYS A 89 -2.66 -13.73 77.84
CA LYS A 89 -1.64 -12.71 77.58
C LYS A 89 -0.79 -13.05 76.36
N SER A 90 -0.28 -14.30 76.27
CA SER A 90 0.51 -14.72 75.10
C SER A 90 -0.28 -14.64 73.80
N LYS A 91 -1.57 -15.01 73.80
CA LYS A 91 -2.45 -14.89 72.63
C LYS A 91 -2.71 -13.44 72.26
N TYR A 92 -2.89 -12.57 73.24
CA TYR A 92 -3.05 -11.13 73.02
C TYR A 92 -1.81 -10.52 72.38
N ASP A 93 -0.63 -10.81 72.93
CA ASP A 93 0.65 -10.31 72.41
C ASP A 93 0.88 -10.78 70.96
N ASN A 94 0.57 -12.05 70.65
CA ASN A 94 0.64 -12.58 69.28
C ASN A 94 -0.34 -11.89 68.33
N LEU A 95 -1.62 -11.76 68.73
CA LEU A 95 -2.64 -11.06 67.94
C LEU A 95 -2.25 -9.60 67.66
N GLN A 96 -1.66 -8.93 68.64
CA GLN A 96 -1.18 -7.56 68.48
C GLN A 96 -0.01 -7.49 67.49
N SER A 97 0.93 -8.44 67.56
CA SER A 97 2.03 -8.55 66.58
C SER A 97 1.51 -8.80 65.17
N ASP A 98 0.56 -9.72 65.01
CA ASP A 98 -0.05 -10.04 63.70
C ASP A 98 -0.83 -8.85 63.14
N LEU A 99 -1.54 -8.11 63.98
CA LEU A 99 -2.25 -6.89 63.58
C LEU A 99 -1.28 -5.82 63.07
N SER A 100 -0.19 -5.57 63.80
CA SER A 100 0.84 -4.62 63.37
C SER A 100 1.51 -5.04 62.05
N GLN A 101 1.76 -6.33 61.85
CA GLN A 101 2.28 -6.83 60.58
C GLN A 101 1.29 -6.62 59.43
N MET A 102 0.00 -6.89 59.65
CA MET A 102 -1.05 -6.67 58.66
C MET A 102 -1.19 -5.19 58.28
N GLU A 103 -1.06 -4.27 59.25
CA GLU A 103 -1.05 -2.83 59.01
C GLU A 103 0.12 -2.42 58.11
N LEU A 104 1.33 -2.90 58.38
CA LEU A 104 2.51 -2.65 57.53
C LEU A 104 2.33 -3.18 56.10
N ASP A 105 1.78 -4.39 55.95
CA ASP A 105 1.51 -4.98 54.64
C ASP A 105 0.46 -4.17 53.87
N ASN A 106 -0.58 -3.68 54.55
CA ASN A 106 -1.60 -2.83 53.94
C ASN A 106 -1.02 -1.48 53.47
N GLU A 107 -0.13 -0.86 54.23
CA GLU A 107 0.59 0.34 53.80
C GLU A 107 1.50 0.07 52.59
N ALA A 108 2.19 -1.07 52.56
CA ALA A 108 3.01 -1.48 51.42
C ALA A 108 2.15 -1.70 50.16
N LEU A 109 1.01 -2.39 50.28
CA LEU A 109 0.07 -2.60 49.18
C LEU A 109 -0.54 -1.29 48.68
N THR A 110 -0.86 -0.36 49.58
CA THR A 110 -1.40 0.96 49.22
C THR A 110 -0.36 1.77 48.42
N ARG A 111 0.91 1.74 48.82
CA ARG A 111 2.01 2.35 48.05
C ARG A 111 2.16 1.71 46.67
N LYS A 112 2.15 0.38 46.60
CA LYS A 112 2.23 -0.36 45.32
C LYS A 112 1.06 -0.05 44.38
N LYS A 113 -0.16 0.05 44.92
CA LYS A 113 -1.33 0.46 44.14
C LYS A 113 -1.14 1.84 43.54
N LYS A 114 -0.67 2.81 44.32
CA LYS A 114 -0.41 4.17 43.83
C LYS A 114 0.65 4.19 42.72
N GLU A 115 1.75 3.46 42.89
CA GLU A 115 2.77 3.30 41.84
C GLU A 115 2.15 2.73 40.55
N ILE A 116 1.33 1.69 40.64
CA ILE A 116 0.64 1.08 39.49
C ILE A 116 -0.31 2.07 38.81
N ASP A 117 -1.10 2.81 39.58
CA ASP A 117 -2.03 3.81 39.05
C ASP A 117 -1.29 4.95 38.31
N ASP A 118 -0.16 5.39 38.87
CA ASP A 118 0.72 6.39 38.25
C ASP A 118 1.29 5.86 36.91
N PHE A 119 1.82 4.63 36.89
CA PHE A 119 2.30 3.98 35.65
C PHE A 119 1.18 3.82 34.61
N LEU A 120 -0.02 3.41 35.03
CA LEU A 120 -1.17 3.25 34.15
C LEU A 120 -1.55 4.59 33.50
N SER A 121 -1.48 5.68 34.26
CA SER A 121 -1.76 7.03 33.74
C SER A 121 -0.75 7.47 32.67
N GLN A 122 0.53 7.18 32.89
CA GLN A 122 1.61 7.48 31.94
C GLN A 122 1.49 6.66 30.65
N GLU A 123 1.21 5.36 30.77
CA GLU A 123 1.04 4.49 29.60
C GLU A 123 -0.20 4.87 28.76
N LYS A 124 -1.30 5.32 29.40
CA LYS A 124 -2.46 5.88 28.68
C LYS A 124 -2.11 7.15 27.91
N ASP A 125 -1.24 8.00 28.44
CA ASP A 125 -0.76 9.20 27.73
C ASP A 125 0.17 8.82 26.56
N ARG A 126 1.07 7.88 26.79
CA ARG A 126 1.97 7.34 25.75
C ARG A 126 1.19 6.69 24.60
N ALA A 127 0.15 5.91 24.91
CA ALA A 127 -0.72 5.29 23.93
C ALA A 127 -1.43 6.33 23.06
N ARG A 128 -1.93 7.42 23.65
CA ARG A 128 -2.54 8.53 22.89
C ARG A 128 -1.55 9.19 21.94
N LYS A 129 -0.33 9.50 22.42
CA LYS A 129 0.74 10.06 21.58
C LYS A 129 1.11 9.14 20.41
N LEU A 130 1.18 7.82 20.66
CA LEU A 130 1.44 6.84 19.60
C LEU A 130 0.31 6.81 18.56
N GLN A 131 -0.94 6.89 18.99
CA GLN A 131 -2.09 6.93 18.09
C GLN A 131 -2.10 8.20 17.23
N GLU A 132 -1.78 9.35 17.80
CA GLU A 132 -1.64 10.61 17.06
C GLU A 132 -0.52 10.53 16.02
N LEU A 133 0.65 10.01 16.39
CA LEU A 133 1.77 9.79 15.46
C LEU A 133 1.41 8.81 14.34
N ALA A 134 0.70 7.73 14.66
CA ALA A 134 0.23 6.78 13.67
C ALA A 134 -0.73 7.44 12.68
N GLN A 135 -1.65 8.30 13.15
CA GLN A 135 -2.56 9.03 12.28
C GLN A 135 -1.84 10.05 11.39
N ILE A 136 -0.89 10.81 11.93
CA ILE A 136 -0.06 11.75 11.16
C ILE A 136 0.71 10.99 10.08
N SER A 137 1.33 9.85 10.44
CA SER A 137 2.09 9.02 9.50
C SER A 137 1.20 8.43 8.41
N ALA A 138 -0.02 7.99 8.75
CA ALA A 138 -0.99 7.49 7.78
C ALA A 138 -1.44 8.59 6.80
N ASN A 139 -1.70 9.80 7.30
CA ASN A 139 -2.05 10.95 6.47
C ASN A 139 -0.90 11.34 5.54
N GLU A 140 0.33 11.38 6.06
CA GLU A 140 1.53 11.69 5.27
C GLU A 140 1.77 10.62 4.18
N ALA A 141 1.60 9.34 4.51
CA ALA A 141 1.67 8.26 3.53
C ALA A 141 0.61 8.41 2.42
N SER A 142 -0.63 8.79 2.77
CA SER A 142 -1.68 9.06 1.80
C SER A 142 -1.31 10.22 0.88
N MET A 143 -0.76 11.32 1.42
CA MET A 143 -0.32 12.46 0.63
C MET A 143 0.81 12.09 -0.34
N TYR A 144 1.80 11.30 0.09
CA TYR A 144 2.85 10.83 -0.82
C TYR A 144 2.30 9.90 -1.90
N GLN A 145 1.34 9.04 -1.56
CA GLN A 145 0.69 8.16 -2.54
C GLN A 145 -0.02 8.97 -3.64
N GLU A 146 -0.75 10.03 -3.28
CA GLU A 146 -1.39 10.94 -4.25
C GLU A 146 -0.36 11.60 -5.17
N VAL A 147 0.77 12.08 -4.62
CA VAL A 147 1.86 12.66 -5.42
C VAL A 147 2.45 11.64 -6.40
N VAL A 148 2.64 10.40 -5.97
CA VAL A 148 3.15 9.33 -6.85
C VAL A 148 2.19 9.05 -8.00
N GLU A 149 0.89 8.96 -7.74
CA GLU A 149 -0.11 8.75 -8.81
C GLU A 149 -0.18 9.93 -9.79
N LEU A 150 -0.08 11.16 -9.29
CA LEU A 150 0.02 12.36 -10.13
C LEU A 150 1.27 12.33 -11.02
N ARG A 151 2.45 12.03 -10.46
CA ARG A 151 3.69 11.90 -11.25
C ARG A 151 3.56 10.81 -12.30
N LYS A 152 3.00 9.66 -11.93
CA LYS A 152 2.79 8.53 -12.85
C LYS A 152 1.89 8.92 -14.02
N SER A 153 0.79 9.63 -13.78
CA SER A 153 -0.10 10.08 -14.87
C SER A 153 0.60 11.05 -15.82
N LEU A 154 1.33 12.04 -15.29
CA LEU A 154 2.11 12.99 -16.09
C LEU A 154 3.23 12.30 -16.89
N VAL A 155 3.95 11.34 -16.29
CA VAL A 155 4.97 10.55 -17.01
C VAL A 155 4.34 9.76 -18.14
N LEU A 156 3.17 9.13 -17.93
CA LEU A 156 2.45 8.43 -18.99
C LEU A 156 2.03 9.37 -20.13
N PHE A 157 1.63 10.59 -19.81
CA PHE A 157 1.33 11.62 -20.81
C PHE A 157 2.57 11.98 -21.66
N ILE A 158 3.73 12.22 -21.02
CA ILE A 158 5.00 12.50 -21.70
C ILE A 158 5.42 11.30 -22.58
N LEU A 159 5.31 10.08 -22.04
CA LEU A 159 5.65 8.86 -22.76
C LEU A 159 4.80 8.68 -24.02
N LYS A 160 3.50 9.00 -23.98
CA LYS A 160 2.63 8.95 -25.16
C LYS A 160 3.13 9.87 -26.27
N SER A 161 3.48 11.12 -25.94
CA SER A 161 4.06 12.07 -26.90
C SER A 161 5.39 11.57 -27.49
N ARG A 162 6.26 10.97 -26.67
CA ARG A 162 7.51 10.35 -27.13
C ARG A 162 7.26 9.15 -28.06
N GLU A 163 6.28 8.31 -27.75
CA GLU A 163 5.88 7.18 -28.58
C GLU A 163 5.31 7.64 -29.92
N ASP A 164 4.45 8.67 -29.92
CA ASP A 164 3.90 9.30 -31.12
C ASP A 164 5.03 9.84 -32.01
N LYS A 165 6.03 10.51 -31.44
CA LYS A 165 7.23 10.98 -32.16
C LYS A 165 7.97 9.83 -32.85
N VAL A 166 8.21 8.73 -32.13
CA VAL A 166 8.91 7.56 -32.67
C VAL A 166 8.08 6.88 -33.76
N ARG A 167 6.77 6.75 -33.57
CA ARG A 167 5.85 6.20 -34.57
C ARG A 167 5.89 7.03 -35.85
N LEU A 168 5.80 8.36 -35.73
CA LEU A 168 5.86 9.27 -36.87
C LEU A 168 7.19 9.21 -37.62
N ALA A 169 8.31 9.08 -36.90
CA ALA A 169 9.62 8.89 -37.51
C ALA A 169 9.70 7.58 -38.32
N LYS A 170 9.13 6.48 -37.79
CA LYS A 170 9.07 5.20 -38.51
C LYS A 170 8.17 5.28 -39.75
N THR A 171 7.02 5.93 -39.65
CA THR A 171 6.11 6.10 -40.80
C THR A 171 6.73 6.98 -41.87
N GLU A 172 7.37 8.09 -41.50
CA GLU A 172 8.08 8.98 -42.42
C GLU A 172 9.17 8.21 -43.18
N LYS A 173 9.99 7.43 -42.46
CA LYS A 173 11.05 6.62 -43.08
C LYS A 173 10.48 5.63 -44.09
N LYS A 174 9.46 4.87 -43.71
CA LYS A 174 8.81 3.88 -44.59
C LYS A 174 8.19 4.53 -45.83
N LEU A 175 7.47 5.63 -45.65
CA LEU A 175 6.87 6.35 -46.79
C LEU A 175 7.94 6.97 -47.69
N SER A 176 9.06 7.44 -47.13
CA SER A 176 10.17 7.95 -47.93
C SER A 176 10.87 6.85 -48.74
N GLU A 177 11.00 5.65 -48.18
CA GLU A 177 11.50 4.47 -48.91
C GLU A 177 10.55 4.10 -50.07
N ASP A 178 9.24 4.10 -49.82
CA ASP A 178 8.23 3.86 -50.86
C ASP A 178 8.29 4.89 -52.00
N VAL A 179 8.42 6.18 -51.67
CA VAL A 179 8.61 7.25 -52.67
C VAL A 179 9.88 7.01 -53.49
N HIS A 180 10.97 6.61 -52.85
CA HIS A 180 12.21 6.30 -53.54
C HIS A 180 12.05 5.13 -54.52
N MET A 181 11.37 4.06 -54.12
CA MET A 181 11.08 2.91 -54.99
C MET A 181 10.22 3.30 -56.20
N LEU A 182 9.16 4.08 -56.00
CA LEU A 182 8.32 4.56 -57.09
C LEU A 182 9.09 5.47 -58.06
N ARG A 183 9.99 6.33 -57.54
CA ARG A 183 10.87 7.16 -58.39
C ARG A 183 11.81 6.30 -59.25
N GLN A 184 12.36 5.21 -58.69
CA GLN A 184 13.17 4.25 -59.47
C GLN A 184 12.32 3.55 -60.54
N GLU A 185 11.09 3.15 -60.23
CA GLU A 185 10.15 2.55 -61.18
C GLU A 185 9.81 3.50 -62.33
N ILE A 186 9.56 4.78 -62.04
CA ILE A 186 9.37 5.81 -63.07
C ILE A 186 10.61 5.94 -63.95
N SER A 187 11.80 5.99 -63.37
CA SER A 187 13.05 6.07 -64.14
C SER A 187 13.21 4.87 -65.08
N ALA A 188 12.94 3.66 -64.59
CA ALA A 188 12.98 2.44 -65.40
C ALA A 188 11.92 2.46 -66.51
N THR A 189 10.68 2.83 -66.19
CA THR A 189 9.57 2.89 -67.15
C THR A 189 9.80 3.97 -68.21
N ARG A 190 10.36 5.12 -67.83
CA ARG A 190 10.72 6.21 -68.76
C ARG A 190 11.84 5.79 -69.71
N ALA A 191 12.84 5.03 -69.23
CA ALA A 191 13.87 4.45 -70.08
C ALA A 191 13.27 3.48 -71.11
N SER A 192 12.37 2.58 -70.69
CA SER A 192 11.65 1.67 -71.60
C SER A 192 10.80 2.42 -72.63
N LEU A 193 10.07 3.46 -72.21
CA LEU A 193 9.28 4.30 -73.11
C LEU A 193 10.17 5.00 -74.16
N GLN A 194 11.36 5.46 -73.77
CA GLN A 194 12.32 6.07 -74.70
C GLN A 194 12.78 5.07 -75.76
N VAL A 195 13.05 3.81 -75.38
CA VAL A 195 13.38 2.73 -76.33
C VAL A 195 12.22 2.48 -77.29
N SER A 196 10.99 2.34 -76.78
CA SER A 196 9.79 2.12 -77.63
C SER A 196 9.52 3.30 -78.58
N ARG A 197 9.77 4.55 -78.14
CA ARG A 197 9.66 5.73 -79.01
C ARG A 197 10.69 5.76 -80.12
N VAL A 198 11.95 5.38 -79.84
CA VAL A 198 12.99 5.27 -80.87
C VAL A 198 12.60 4.19 -81.88
N TYR A 199 12.17 3.02 -81.40
CA TYR A 199 11.69 1.94 -82.26
C TYR A 199 10.46 2.34 -83.11
N SER A 200 9.55 3.13 -82.53
CA SER A 200 8.39 3.68 -83.24
C SER A 200 8.80 4.66 -84.34
N ALA A 201 9.78 5.53 -84.09
CA ALA A 201 10.32 6.45 -85.09
C ALA A 201 11.03 5.72 -86.25
N GLU A 202 11.58 4.52 -86.02
CA GLU A 202 12.19 3.68 -87.06
C GLU A 202 11.16 2.94 -87.93
N ILE A 203 10.02 2.55 -87.35
CA ILE A 203 8.94 1.80 -88.05
C ILE A 203 7.94 2.73 -88.72
N GLY A 204 7.62 3.88 -88.13
CA GLY A 204 6.64 4.84 -88.65
C GLY A 204 6.83 5.19 -90.14
N PRO A 205 8.04 5.58 -90.59
CA PRO A 205 8.31 5.86 -92.00
C PRO A 205 8.09 4.66 -92.93
N LYS A 206 8.24 3.42 -92.42
CA LYS A 206 7.99 2.16 -93.15
C LYS A 206 6.50 1.80 -93.21
N ALA A 207 5.68 2.29 -92.27
CA ALA A 207 4.23 2.09 -92.19
C ALA A 207 3.41 3.17 -92.93
N LEU A 208 3.96 4.38 -93.12
CA LEU A 208 3.40 5.49 -93.90
C LEU A 208 3.46 5.45 -95.47
N PRO A 209 4.06 4.48 -96.20
CA PRO A 209 4.32 4.57 -97.64
C PRO A 209 3.15 4.83 -98.60
N TRP A 210 1.89 4.75 -98.18
CA TRP A 210 0.73 4.92 -99.06
C TRP A 210 0.03 6.28 -98.94
N GLY A 211 0.32 7.06 -97.90
CA GLY A 211 -0.15 8.43 -97.75
C GLY A 211 0.96 9.43 -98.08
N GLY A 212 1.12 9.82 -99.34
CA GLY A 212 1.79 11.10 -99.64
C GLY A 212 2.97 11.08 -100.61
N SER A 213 4.13 10.46 -100.33
CA SER A 213 5.38 10.96 -100.95
C SER A 213 6.47 9.96 -101.39
N SER A 214 6.23 8.65 -101.48
CA SER A 214 7.24 7.76 -102.11
C SER A 214 7.08 7.73 -103.64
N SER A 215 7.95 8.43 -104.37
CA SER A 215 7.91 8.54 -105.84
C SER A 215 7.96 7.18 -106.56
N LYS A 216 8.63 6.20 -105.97
CA LYS A 216 8.76 4.83 -106.51
C LYS A 216 7.45 4.04 -106.52
N ASN A 217 6.59 4.18 -105.50
CA ASN A 217 5.35 3.39 -105.41
C ASN A 217 4.19 4.00 -106.22
N LYS A 218 4.10 5.34 -106.30
CA LYS A 218 3.15 6.01 -107.21
C LYS A 218 3.41 5.64 -108.67
N GLY A 219 4.69 5.49 -109.04
CA GLY A 219 5.11 5.00 -110.36
C GLY A 219 4.58 3.59 -110.64
N LYS A 220 4.79 2.64 -109.70
CA LYS A 220 4.28 1.26 -109.82
C LYS A 220 2.74 1.18 -109.83
N GLN A 221 2.04 2.04 -109.07
CA GLN A 221 0.57 2.08 -109.04
C GLN A 221 -0.07 2.53 -110.37
N LYS A 222 0.55 3.47 -111.09
CA LYS A 222 0.09 3.91 -112.42
C LYS A 222 0.55 2.97 -113.53
N ARG A 223 1.79 2.45 -113.42
CA ARG A 223 2.41 1.61 -114.45
C ARG A 223 1.73 0.25 -114.64
N VAL A 224 1.11 -0.34 -113.61
CA VAL A 224 0.39 -1.62 -113.75
C VAL A 224 -0.85 -1.48 -114.66
N PRO A 225 -1.78 -0.52 -114.43
CA PRO A 225 -2.84 -0.19 -115.37
C PRO A 225 -2.34 0.23 -116.76
N ASP A 226 -1.26 1.01 -116.83
CA ASP A 226 -0.70 1.48 -118.10
C ASP A 226 -0.13 0.30 -118.93
N LEU A 227 0.59 -0.63 -118.31
CA LEU A 227 1.09 -1.85 -118.96
C LEU A 227 -0.05 -2.78 -119.38
N GLU A 228 -1.17 -2.80 -118.65
CA GLU A 228 -2.35 -3.56 -119.02
C GLU A 228 -3.10 -2.92 -120.22
N ALA A 229 -3.09 -1.59 -120.33
CA ALA A 229 -3.57 -0.87 -121.50
C ALA A 229 -2.63 -1.04 -122.71
N GLU A 230 -1.31 -0.90 -122.52
CA GLU A 230 -0.27 -1.16 -123.55
C GLU A 230 -0.36 -2.59 -124.08
N LYS A 231 -0.59 -3.59 -123.20
CA LYS A 231 -0.85 -4.99 -123.58
C LYS A 231 -2.08 -5.13 -124.49
N LYS A 232 -3.19 -4.44 -124.16
CA LYS A 232 -4.43 -4.47 -124.97
C LYS A 232 -4.21 -3.85 -126.34
N VAL A 233 -3.45 -2.76 -126.43
CA VAL A 233 -3.08 -2.11 -127.69
C VAL A 233 -2.15 -3.00 -128.53
N ALA A 234 -1.13 -3.61 -127.93
CA ALA A 234 -0.22 -4.53 -128.62
C ALA A 234 -0.94 -5.80 -129.14
N ALA A 235 -1.91 -6.32 -128.38
CA ALA A 235 -2.77 -7.42 -128.80
C ALA A 235 -3.72 -7.02 -129.94
N ALA A 236 -4.31 -5.83 -129.88
CA ALA A 236 -5.16 -5.29 -130.96
C ALA A 236 -4.38 -5.04 -132.26
N ALA A 237 -3.09 -4.68 -132.15
CA ALA A 237 -2.15 -4.56 -133.26
C ALA A 237 -1.58 -5.90 -133.76
N ARG A 238 -2.06 -7.04 -133.25
CA ARG A 238 -1.61 -8.43 -133.56
C ARG A 238 -0.12 -8.70 -133.28
N ASN A 239 0.53 -7.91 -132.41
CA ASN A 239 1.91 -8.12 -131.98
C ASN A 239 1.97 -8.97 -130.71
N PHE A 240 1.76 -10.28 -130.87
CA PHE A 240 1.61 -11.23 -129.75
C PHE A 240 2.88 -11.43 -128.92
N LYS A 241 4.08 -11.30 -129.52
CA LYS A 241 5.35 -11.40 -128.77
C LYS A 241 5.51 -10.26 -127.78
N GLU A 242 5.20 -9.03 -128.21
CA GLU A 242 5.28 -7.86 -127.33
C GLU A 242 4.17 -7.89 -126.26
N ALA A 243 2.96 -8.30 -126.61
CA ALA A 243 1.88 -8.49 -125.65
C ALA A 243 2.20 -9.55 -124.57
N ALA A 244 2.91 -10.63 -124.93
CA ALA A 244 3.35 -11.67 -123.99
C ALA A 244 4.45 -11.16 -123.04
N ARG A 245 5.41 -10.38 -123.56
CA ARG A 245 6.47 -9.75 -122.74
C ARG A 245 5.87 -8.78 -121.72
N ILE A 246 4.99 -7.88 -122.18
CA ILE A 246 4.29 -6.91 -121.32
C ILE A 246 3.42 -7.63 -120.27
N ALA A 247 2.81 -8.77 -120.61
CA ALA A 247 2.03 -9.56 -119.65
C ALA A 247 2.88 -10.17 -118.52
N VAL A 248 4.10 -10.65 -118.83
CA VAL A 248 5.04 -11.17 -117.82
C VAL A 248 5.55 -10.04 -116.92
N GLU A 249 5.88 -8.88 -117.50
CA GLU A 249 6.30 -7.69 -116.74
C GLU A 249 5.19 -7.20 -115.79
N SER A 250 3.95 -7.11 -116.29
CA SER A 250 2.77 -6.76 -115.50
C SER A 250 2.54 -7.75 -114.35
N LYS A 251 2.63 -9.05 -114.60
CA LYS A 251 2.47 -10.10 -113.57
C LYS A 251 3.58 -10.03 -112.50
N THR A 252 4.82 -9.78 -112.91
CA THR A 252 5.96 -9.65 -111.99
C THR A 252 5.81 -8.41 -111.10
N LEU A 253 5.43 -7.26 -111.69
CA LEU A 253 5.12 -6.04 -110.94
C LEU A 253 3.92 -6.20 -110.01
N ALA A 254 2.91 -7.01 -110.39
CA ALA A 254 1.76 -7.31 -109.54
C ALA A 254 2.15 -8.13 -108.29
N VAL A 255 2.99 -9.17 -108.45
CA VAL A 255 3.49 -9.98 -107.34
C VAL A 255 4.39 -9.15 -106.40
N GLU A 256 5.26 -8.30 -106.94
CA GLU A 256 6.04 -7.37 -106.12
C GLU A 256 5.14 -6.41 -105.34
N LYS A 257 4.08 -5.89 -105.96
CA LYS A 257 3.11 -5.01 -105.32
C LYS A 257 2.39 -5.72 -104.17
N GLU A 258 1.91 -6.93 -104.38
CA GLU A 258 1.23 -7.73 -103.36
C GLU A 258 2.17 -8.06 -102.18
N SER A 259 3.42 -8.46 -102.47
CA SER A 259 4.45 -8.69 -101.44
C SER A 259 4.76 -7.43 -100.63
N LEU A 260 4.87 -6.27 -101.29
CA LEU A 260 5.05 -4.98 -100.62
C LEU A 260 3.81 -4.57 -99.82
N GLN A 261 2.61 -4.92 -100.28
CA GLN A 261 1.35 -4.64 -99.58
C GLN A 261 1.20 -5.50 -98.32
N ILE A 262 1.58 -6.78 -98.36
CA ILE A 262 1.62 -7.66 -97.18
C ILE A 262 2.64 -7.15 -96.15
N LYS A 263 3.86 -6.80 -96.60
CA LYS A 263 4.89 -6.22 -95.72
C LYS A 263 4.45 -4.91 -95.08
N LEU A 264 3.75 -4.07 -95.84
CA LEU A 264 3.19 -2.83 -95.33
C LEU A 264 2.08 -3.09 -94.31
N ALA A 265 1.14 -3.99 -94.60
CA ALA A 265 0.08 -4.35 -93.67
C ALA A 265 0.64 -4.90 -92.35
N GLY A 266 1.71 -5.71 -92.41
CA GLY A 266 2.46 -6.16 -91.25
C GLY A 266 3.09 -5.00 -90.46
N ALA A 267 3.81 -4.10 -91.14
CA ALA A 267 4.43 -2.94 -90.51
C ALA A 267 3.42 -1.97 -89.87
N VAL A 268 2.24 -1.78 -90.48
CA VAL A 268 1.15 -0.96 -89.93
C VAL A 268 0.55 -1.61 -88.67
N LEU A 269 0.37 -2.94 -88.66
CA LEU A 269 -0.09 -3.68 -87.48
C LEU A 269 0.92 -3.61 -86.33
N GLU A 270 2.21 -3.81 -86.62
CA GLU A 270 3.28 -3.69 -85.63
C GLU A 270 3.39 -2.26 -85.08
N PHE A 271 3.27 -1.25 -85.95
CA PHE A 271 3.25 0.15 -85.54
C PHE A 271 2.04 0.46 -84.64
N GLY A 272 0.84 -0.02 -84.99
CA GLY A 272 -0.35 0.17 -84.17
C GLY A 272 -0.24 -0.47 -82.78
N LYS A 273 0.31 -1.70 -82.69
CA LYS A 273 0.60 -2.34 -81.40
C LYS A 273 1.59 -1.53 -80.56
N LEU A 274 2.64 -1.03 -81.21
CA LEU A 274 3.66 -0.22 -80.55
C LEU A 274 3.12 1.13 -80.07
N GLU A 275 2.23 1.78 -80.83
CA GLU A 275 1.53 2.99 -80.39
C GLU A 275 0.63 2.71 -79.19
N GLU A 276 -0.09 1.59 -79.18
CA GLU A 276 -0.90 1.17 -78.03
C GLU A 276 -0.02 0.91 -76.79
N GLU A 277 1.11 0.22 -76.94
CA GLU A 277 2.09 0.02 -75.87
C GLU A 277 2.66 1.34 -75.34
N ILE A 278 2.96 2.30 -76.22
CA ILE A 278 3.40 3.65 -75.85
C ILE A 278 2.32 4.38 -75.06
N CYS A 279 1.05 4.34 -75.50
CA CYS A 279 -0.06 4.94 -74.77
C CYS A 279 -0.24 4.30 -73.38
N ASN A 280 -0.21 2.97 -73.30
CA ASN A 280 -0.34 2.24 -72.05
C ASN A 280 0.81 2.55 -71.06
N THR A 281 2.04 2.67 -71.56
CA THR A 281 3.20 3.03 -70.72
C THR A 281 3.15 4.48 -70.26
N VAL A 282 2.66 5.41 -71.08
CA VAL A 282 2.42 6.81 -70.68
C VAL A 282 1.35 6.91 -69.60
N ASN A 283 0.24 6.17 -69.72
CA ASN A 283 -0.80 6.15 -68.69
C ASN A 283 -0.27 5.62 -67.36
N LYS A 284 0.50 4.53 -67.37
CA LYS A 284 1.17 3.99 -66.17
C LYS A 284 2.14 4.99 -65.53
N LEU A 285 2.89 5.74 -66.34
CA LEU A 285 3.77 6.80 -65.84
C LEU A 285 2.95 7.91 -65.14
N GLN A 286 1.84 8.34 -65.72
CA GLN A 286 1.00 9.36 -65.12
C GLN A 286 0.34 8.89 -63.82
N GLU A 287 -0.11 7.63 -63.76
CA GLU A 287 -0.65 7.01 -62.55
C GLU A 287 0.40 6.92 -61.43
N THR A 288 1.61 6.46 -61.76
CA THR A 288 2.72 6.37 -60.80
C THR A 288 3.22 7.74 -60.32
N GLU A 289 3.25 8.76 -61.19
CA GLU A 289 3.52 10.16 -60.79
C GLU A 289 2.44 10.68 -59.83
N GLY A 290 1.17 10.35 -60.07
CA GLY A 290 0.07 10.62 -59.14
C GLY A 290 0.28 9.97 -57.77
N HIS A 291 0.67 8.69 -57.74
CA HIS A 291 0.97 7.96 -56.51
C HIS A 291 2.16 8.56 -55.74
N ILE A 292 3.21 9.00 -56.43
CA ILE A 292 4.34 9.70 -55.81
C ILE A 292 3.88 10.98 -55.14
N SER A 293 3.11 11.81 -55.85
CA SER A 293 2.60 13.08 -55.31
C SER A 293 1.79 12.86 -54.03
N THR A 294 0.92 11.84 -54.02
CA THR A 294 0.15 11.49 -52.81
C THR A 294 1.04 11.01 -51.66
N LYS A 295 2.02 10.13 -51.92
CA LYS A 295 2.92 9.62 -50.88
C LYS A 295 3.87 10.69 -50.36
N GLU A 296 4.37 11.58 -51.20
CA GLU A 296 5.19 12.72 -50.78
C GLU A 296 4.44 13.65 -49.84
N LYS A 297 3.14 13.88 -50.09
CA LYS A 297 2.27 14.60 -49.16
C LYS A 297 2.14 13.87 -47.82
N GLU A 298 1.99 12.54 -47.81
CA GLU A 298 1.94 11.75 -46.57
C GLU A 298 3.27 11.77 -45.80
N VAL A 299 4.42 11.70 -46.49
CA VAL A 299 5.76 11.88 -45.90
C VAL A 299 5.85 13.26 -45.23
N ALA A 300 5.46 14.31 -45.97
CA ALA A 300 5.49 15.67 -45.48
C ALA A 300 4.58 15.87 -44.26
N MET A 301 3.41 15.22 -44.24
CA MET A 301 2.48 15.27 -43.11
C MET A 301 3.06 14.59 -41.86
N ALA A 302 3.59 13.36 -42.00
CA ALA A 302 4.21 12.65 -40.88
C ALA A 302 5.41 13.43 -40.32
N ARG A 303 6.22 14.01 -41.21
CA ARG A 303 7.35 14.86 -40.85
C ARG A 303 6.91 16.13 -40.13
N PHE A 304 5.90 16.82 -40.66
CA PHE A 304 5.36 18.04 -40.05
C PHE A 304 4.86 17.79 -38.62
N GLN A 305 4.03 16.75 -38.42
CA GLN A 305 3.56 16.36 -37.09
C GLN A 305 4.71 16.03 -36.14
N ARG A 306 5.74 15.30 -36.61
CA ARG A 306 6.92 14.96 -35.81
C ARG A 306 7.68 16.22 -35.38
N LEU A 307 7.85 17.18 -36.27
CA LEU A 307 8.56 18.43 -35.99
C LEU A 307 7.82 19.28 -34.96
N LEU A 308 6.47 19.34 -35.02
CA LEU A 308 5.67 20.01 -34.00
C LEU A 308 5.86 19.38 -32.62
N LEU A 309 5.88 18.04 -32.52
CA LEU A 309 6.15 17.34 -31.27
C LEU A 309 7.54 17.66 -30.71
N ILE A 310 8.55 17.74 -31.58
CA ILE A 310 9.93 18.09 -31.20
C ILE A 310 9.98 19.52 -30.67
N ALA A 311 9.47 20.48 -31.44
CA ALA A 311 9.48 21.89 -31.06
C ALA A 311 8.70 22.14 -29.76
N GLY A 312 7.50 21.55 -29.62
CA GLY A 312 6.68 21.67 -28.42
C GLY A 312 7.35 21.09 -27.17
N ALA A 313 7.94 19.89 -27.29
CA ALA A 313 8.66 19.27 -26.18
C ALA A 313 9.92 20.07 -25.79
N ALA A 314 10.73 20.49 -26.76
CA ALA A 314 11.94 21.27 -26.52
C ALA A 314 11.63 22.63 -25.87
N LYS A 315 10.53 23.29 -26.27
CA LYS A 315 10.08 24.54 -25.62
C LYS A 315 9.66 24.34 -24.17
N ALA A 316 8.93 23.26 -23.88
CA ALA A 316 8.51 22.95 -22.51
C ALA A 316 9.72 22.67 -21.62
N GLU A 317 10.64 21.79 -22.05
CA GLU A 317 11.87 21.53 -21.30
C GLU A 317 12.72 22.81 -21.15
N ARG A 318 12.81 23.65 -22.19
CA ARG A 318 13.55 24.91 -22.13
C ARG A 318 13.04 25.87 -21.07
N SER A 319 11.71 26.05 -20.97
CA SER A 319 11.16 26.94 -19.95
C SER A 319 11.58 26.52 -18.55
N ASP A 320 11.77 25.23 -18.33
CA ASP A 320 12.11 24.68 -17.04
C ASP A 320 13.61 24.70 -16.78
N SER A 321 14.45 24.40 -17.77
CA SER A 321 15.90 24.64 -17.68
C SER A 321 16.21 26.11 -17.33
N LEU A 322 15.47 27.07 -17.93
CA LEU A 322 15.59 28.49 -17.58
C LEU A 322 15.20 28.78 -16.12
N ASN A 323 14.11 28.17 -15.64
CA ASN A 323 13.67 28.33 -14.25
C ASN A 323 14.66 27.74 -13.24
N LEU A 324 15.37 26.68 -13.64
CA LEU A 324 16.38 25.99 -12.82
C LEU A 324 17.78 26.62 -12.94
N GLY A 325 17.96 27.61 -13.83
CA GLY A 325 19.22 28.31 -14.03
C GLY A 325 20.23 27.56 -14.91
N ASP A 326 19.80 26.51 -15.61
CA ASP A 326 20.61 25.78 -16.59
C ASP A 326 20.50 26.46 -17.96
N LEU A 327 21.30 27.51 -18.14
CA LEU A 327 21.32 28.31 -19.36
C LEU A 327 21.88 27.55 -20.57
N GLU A 328 22.83 26.63 -20.35
CA GLU A 328 23.44 25.85 -21.43
C GLU A 328 22.41 24.88 -22.02
N GLU A 329 21.70 24.14 -21.18
CA GLU A 329 20.61 23.27 -21.62
C GLU A 329 19.47 24.08 -22.27
N ALA A 330 19.11 25.23 -21.69
CA ALA A 330 18.08 26.09 -22.26
C ALA A 330 18.43 26.62 -23.67
N ASP A 331 19.69 26.96 -23.92
CA ASP A 331 20.17 27.42 -25.22
C ASP A 331 20.22 26.28 -26.25
N MET A 332 20.63 25.08 -25.84
CA MET A 332 20.58 23.89 -26.70
C MET A 332 19.15 23.54 -27.11
N LEU A 333 18.21 23.54 -26.14
CA LEU A 333 16.80 23.27 -26.40
C LEU A 333 16.13 24.36 -27.25
N LEU A 334 16.57 25.62 -27.12
CA LEU A 334 16.13 26.69 -28.01
C LEU A 334 16.54 26.39 -29.46
N ALA A 335 17.79 26.02 -29.68
CA ALA A 335 18.29 25.69 -31.00
C ALA A 335 17.55 24.47 -31.61
N GLU A 336 17.24 23.45 -30.82
CA GLU A 336 16.44 22.31 -31.26
C GLU A 336 15.02 22.74 -31.67
N ALA A 337 14.35 23.53 -30.83
CA ALA A 337 13.00 24.04 -31.12
C ALA A 337 12.97 24.90 -32.38
N GLU A 338 13.92 25.84 -32.54
CA GLU A 338 14.01 26.72 -33.70
C GLU A 338 14.34 25.95 -34.98
N ALA A 339 15.22 24.95 -34.92
CA ALA A 339 15.52 24.10 -36.06
C ALA A 339 14.28 23.32 -36.52
N ALA A 340 13.56 22.71 -35.58
CA ALA A 340 12.34 21.97 -35.88
C ALA A 340 11.23 22.86 -36.46
N GLU A 341 11.03 24.05 -35.90
CA GLU A 341 10.07 25.02 -36.42
C GLU A 341 10.44 25.57 -37.79
N SER A 342 11.72 25.89 -38.01
CA SER A 342 12.21 26.38 -39.30
C SER A 342 11.94 25.36 -40.41
N GLU A 343 12.11 24.07 -40.10
CA GLU A 343 11.77 22.99 -41.02
C GLU A 343 10.26 22.85 -41.22
N ALA A 344 9.46 22.91 -40.14
CA ALA A 344 8.01 22.84 -40.22
C ALA A 344 7.42 23.99 -41.06
N ARG A 345 7.93 25.22 -40.88
CA ARG A 345 7.55 26.42 -41.65
C ARG A 345 7.85 26.31 -43.14
N LYS A 346 8.84 25.51 -43.54
CA LYS A 346 9.12 25.24 -44.97
C LYS A 346 8.10 24.29 -45.59
N ILE A 347 7.63 23.31 -44.82
CA ILE A 347 6.70 22.27 -45.29
C ILE A 347 5.26 22.79 -45.31
N GLN A 348 4.88 23.59 -44.31
CA GLN A 348 3.52 24.09 -44.12
C GLN A 348 2.90 24.75 -45.37
N PRO A 349 3.53 25.75 -46.03
CA PRO A 349 2.92 26.42 -47.18
C PRO A 349 2.89 25.55 -48.44
N VAL A 350 3.78 24.56 -48.57
CA VAL A 350 3.86 23.69 -49.76
C VAL A 350 2.64 22.78 -49.87
N TYR A 351 2.15 22.27 -48.73
CA TYR A 351 1.02 21.34 -48.68
C TYR A 351 -0.23 21.93 -48.00
N ASN A 352 -0.16 23.20 -47.57
CA ASN A 352 -1.22 23.92 -46.86
C ASN A 352 -1.69 23.19 -45.59
N PHE A 353 -0.74 22.73 -44.77
CA PHE A 353 -1.07 22.06 -43.50
C PHE A 353 -1.51 23.08 -42.44
N LYS A 354 -2.55 22.73 -41.69
CA LYS A 354 -3.04 23.50 -40.54
C LYS A 354 -2.83 22.68 -39.28
N GLU A 355 -2.32 23.31 -38.23
CA GLU A 355 -2.04 22.63 -36.96
C GLU A 355 -3.34 22.12 -36.32
N GLU A 356 -4.45 22.83 -36.52
CA GLU A 356 -5.77 22.48 -35.99
C GLU A 356 -6.38 21.23 -36.61
N GLU A 357 -5.90 20.79 -37.78
CA GLU A 357 -6.37 19.58 -38.45
C GLU A 357 -5.85 18.30 -37.76
N PHE A 358 -4.86 18.42 -36.86
CA PHE A 358 -4.19 17.30 -36.21
C PHE A 358 -4.67 17.08 -34.77
N VAL A 359 -5.86 16.49 -34.63
CA VAL A 359 -6.50 16.16 -33.33
C VAL A 359 -5.63 15.26 -32.45
N ASN A 360 -4.75 14.46 -33.06
CA ASN A 360 -3.90 13.50 -32.35
C ASN A 360 -2.65 14.15 -31.71
N LEU A 361 -2.36 15.42 -32.00
CA LEU A 361 -1.22 16.11 -31.41
C LEU A 361 -1.58 16.70 -30.03
N PRO A 362 -0.70 16.58 -29.03
CA PRO A 362 -0.89 17.23 -27.75
C PRO A 362 -0.85 18.76 -27.93
N LYS A 363 -1.84 19.45 -27.39
CA LYS A 363 -1.92 20.92 -27.39
C LYS A 363 -0.99 21.55 -26.35
N GLN A 364 -0.65 20.79 -25.31
CA GLN A 364 0.23 21.22 -24.23
C GLN A 364 1.33 20.17 -24.04
N TYR A 365 2.53 20.65 -23.71
CA TYR A 365 3.70 19.82 -23.46
C TYR A 365 4.11 20.01 -22.01
N VAL A 366 4.60 18.94 -21.39
CA VAL A 366 5.03 18.92 -20.00
C VAL A 366 6.46 18.42 -19.96
N SER A 367 7.31 19.16 -19.23
CA SER A 367 8.70 18.78 -18.96
C SER A 367 8.78 17.63 -17.96
N MET A 368 9.72 16.71 -18.17
CA MET A 368 10.04 15.67 -17.20
C MET A 368 10.66 16.25 -15.91
N GLU A 369 11.40 17.34 -16.04
CA GLU A 369 12.07 18.01 -14.93
C GLU A 369 11.05 18.66 -13.99
N LEU A 370 9.97 19.27 -14.51
CA LEU A 370 8.86 19.74 -13.67
C LEU A 370 8.18 18.62 -12.90
N VAL A 371 7.92 17.48 -13.54
CA VAL A 371 7.25 16.35 -12.88
C VAL A 371 8.08 15.84 -11.69
N SER A 372 9.40 15.89 -11.81
CA SER A 372 10.33 15.48 -10.75
C SER A 372 10.38 16.48 -9.59
N ASN A 373 10.39 17.78 -9.90
CA ASN A 373 10.71 18.83 -8.92
C ASN A 373 9.48 19.50 -8.27
N LEU A 374 8.30 19.43 -8.89
CA LEU A 374 7.10 20.06 -8.33
C LEU A 374 6.57 19.33 -7.09
N GLY A 375 6.06 20.13 -6.14
CA GLY A 375 5.34 19.65 -4.96
C GLY A 375 3.86 19.34 -5.24
N GLY A 376 3.19 18.64 -4.32
CA GLY A 376 1.88 18.02 -4.59
C GLY A 376 0.78 18.94 -5.15
N LYS A 377 0.63 20.17 -4.63
CA LYS A 377 -0.38 21.12 -5.15
C LYS A 377 -0.08 21.56 -6.58
N GLN A 378 1.15 21.97 -6.85
CA GLN A 378 1.58 22.41 -8.19
C GLN A 378 1.54 21.26 -9.19
N LEU A 379 1.86 20.04 -8.74
CA LEU A 379 1.78 18.84 -9.55
C LEU A 379 0.32 18.50 -9.94
N ALA A 380 -0.63 18.69 -9.02
CA ALA A 380 -2.05 18.52 -9.30
C ALA A 380 -2.58 19.55 -10.31
N GLU A 381 -2.15 20.81 -10.19
CA GLU A 381 -2.47 21.87 -11.17
C GLU A 381 -1.88 21.56 -12.55
N LEU A 382 -0.62 21.10 -12.60
CA LEU A 382 0.03 20.69 -13.84
C LEU A 382 -0.71 19.52 -14.50
N ALA A 383 -1.08 18.50 -13.72
CA ALA A 383 -1.89 17.37 -14.21
C ALA A 383 -3.25 17.85 -14.74
N ALA A 384 -3.94 18.72 -14.02
CA ALA A 384 -5.21 19.28 -14.48
C ALA A 384 -5.04 20.02 -15.82
N SER A 385 -3.99 20.82 -15.99
CA SER A 385 -3.73 21.53 -17.26
C SER A 385 -3.45 20.57 -18.43
N ALA A 386 -2.70 19.49 -18.19
CA ALA A 386 -2.35 18.51 -19.22
C ALA A 386 -3.56 17.70 -19.73
N TYR A 387 -4.54 17.42 -18.86
CA TYR A 387 -5.71 16.60 -19.18
C TYR A 387 -6.98 17.40 -19.55
N THR A 388 -7.07 18.69 -19.21
CA THR A 388 -8.25 19.53 -19.51
C THR A 388 -8.45 19.83 -21.00
N TYR A 389 -7.46 19.56 -21.85
CA TYR A 389 -7.53 19.80 -23.30
C TYR A 389 -7.70 18.53 -24.17
N ILE A 390 -7.99 17.38 -23.54
CA ILE A 390 -8.24 16.09 -24.21
C ILE A 390 -9.75 15.79 -24.38
N GLN A 391 -10.65 16.60 -23.81
CA GLN A 391 -12.08 16.63 -24.17
C GLN A 391 -12.33 17.64 -25.29
#